data_AF-A0A6B2FXH6-F1
#
_entry.id   AF-A0A6B2FXH6-F1
#
_cell.length_a   1.000
_cell.length_b   1.000
_cell.length_c   1.000
_cell.angle_alpha   90.00
_cell.angle_beta   90.00
_cell.angle_gamma   90.00
#
_symmetry.space_group_name_H-M   'P 1'
#
loop_
_entity.id
_entity.type
_entity.pdbx_description
1 polymer ?
#
loop_
_entity_poly.entity_id
_entity_poly.type
_entity_poly.pdbx_seq_one_letter_code
_entity_poly.pdbx_strand_id
1 'polypeptide(L)'
;DNNLRFFQTDLELRYQRFLDSLKEIENNEKNGLDGFSKSYKKFGLNLKKNGVIKCREWIPGAKHVSLVGDFNDWNENANPLQLNEFGTWKCKIIPENNYEPLIQHLSKIKLCITTKDNIKLYKLSPWSKYNIQNNQTKLLESCFYNPPQKYQWKYDWPLKTESSDSLRIYEAHVGISSEDYNVASYRHFKEHVLPHVVYLGYNSIQLMAIMEHAYYASFGYQVTSFFATSRYVDYFFIR
;
A
#
# COMPACT_ATOMS: atom_id res chain seq x y z
N ASP A 1 29.26 20.30 12.30
CA ASP A 1 29.41 21.55 11.53
C ASP A 1 29.17 22.72 12.47
N ASN A 2 30.15 23.61 12.65
CA ASN A 2 30.07 24.75 13.58
C ASN A 2 29.08 25.83 13.09
N ASN A 3 28.75 25.86 11.80
CA ASN A 3 27.82 26.83 11.22
C ASN A 3 26.37 26.63 11.71
N LEU A 4 26.05 25.44 12.24
CA LEU A 4 24.71 25.14 12.76
C LEU A 4 24.37 25.92 14.03
N ARG A 5 25.37 26.45 14.75
CA ARG A 5 25.14 27.23 15.99
C ARG A 5 24.27 28.46 15.77
N PHE A 6 24.34 29.08 14.59
CA PHE A 6 23.49 30.23 14.24
C PHE A 6 21.99 29.87 14.13
N PHE A 7 21.67 28.59 13.99
CA PHE A 7 20.30 28.07 13.88
C PHE A 7 19.89 27.24 15.10
N GLN A 8 20.63 27.35 16.22
CA GLN A 8 20.41 26.52 17.41
C GLN A 8 18.95 26.54 17.88
N THR A 9 18.37 27.73 18.02
CA THR A 9 16.98 27.90 18.48
C THR A 9 15.98 27.18 17.56
N ASP A 10 16.16 27.26 16.24
CA ASP A 10 15.29 26.59 15.28
C ASP A 10 15.44 25.07 15.33
N LEU A 11 16.67 24.58 15.51
CA LEU A 11 16.96 23.15 15.63
C LEU A 11 16.38 22.56 16.93
N GLU A 12 16.51 23.29 18.04
CA GLU A 12 15.91 22.92 19.33
C GLU A 12 14.39 22.88 19.23
N LEU A 13 13.76 23.87 18.61
CA LEU A 13 12.31 23.88 18.39
C LEU A 13 11.85 22.68 17.54
N ARG A 14 12.58 22.34 16.47
CA ARG A 14 12.26 21.16 15.63
C ARG A 14 12.37 19.87 16.42
N TYR A 15 13.42 19.74 17.23
CA TYR A 15 13.62 18.56 18.05
C TYR A 15 12.56 18.44 19.14
N GLN A 16 12.18 19.55 19.78
CA GLN A 16 11.11 19.56 20.77
C GLN A 16 9.78 19.12 20.15
N ARG A 17 9.42 19.65 18.97
CA ARG A 17 8.20 19.23 18.25
C ARG A 17 8.21 17.74 17.89
N PHE A 18 9.37 17.21 17.52
CA PHE A 18 9.54 15.77 17.29
C PHE A 18 9.29 14.98 18.58
N LEU A 19 9.89 15.38 19.70
CA LEU A 19 9.70 14.72 21.00
C LEU A 19 8.25 14.78 21.48
N ASP A 20 7.58 15.92 21.31
CA ASP A 20 6.18 16.09 21.68
C ASP A 20 5.28 15.15 20.86
N SER A 21 5.50 15.09 19.54
CA SER A 21 4.77 14.18 18.64
C SER A 21 5.04 12.71 18.97
N LEU A 22 6.29 12.36 19.28
CA LEU A 22 6.66 11.00 19.66
C LEU A 22 5.97 10.59 20.97
N LYS A 23 5.97 11.48 21.96
CA LYS A 23 5.32 11.26 23.26
C LYS A 23 3.80 11.11 23.11
N GLU A 24 3.17 11.89 22.23
CA GLU A 24 1.76 11.70 21.90
C GLU A 24 1.47 10.31 21.32
N ILE A 25 2.31 9.83 20.39
CA ILE A 25 2.17 8.48 19.83
C ILE A 25 2.39 7.41 20.91
N GLU A 26 3.42 7.54 21.75
CA GLU A 26 3.73 6.58 22.81
C GLU A 26 2.62 6.47 23.87
N ASN A 27 1.97 7.59 24.19
CA ASN A 27 0.89 7.62 25.16
C ASN A 27 -0.44 7.07 24.62
N ASN A 28 -0.71 7.23 23.32
CA ASN A 28 -2.03 6.94 22.74
C ASN A 28 -2.06 5.64 21.90
N GLU A 29 -0.92 5.19 21.38
CA GLU A 29 -0.85 4.00 20.55
C GLU A 29 -0.24 2.81 21.29
N LYS A 30 -0.94 1.68 21.22
CA LYS A 30 -0.44 0.44 21.82
C LYS A 30 0.89 0.03 21.17
N ASN A 31 1.95 -0.09 21.95
CA ASN A 31 3.32 -0.34 21.52
C ASN A 31 4.00 0.86 20.80
N GLY A 32 3.56 2.08 21.09
CA GLY A 32 4.16 3.31 20.56
C GLY A 32 4.28 3.32 19.04
N LEU A 33 5.43 3.78 18.52
CA LEU A 33 5.67 3.95 17.09
C LEU A 33 5.55 2.62 16.29
N ASP A 34 5.95 1.49 16.88
CA ASP A 34 5.81 0.17 16.26
C ASP A 34 4.33 -0.23 16.07
N GLY A 35 3.50 0.08 17.07
CA GLY A 35 2.06 -0.12 16.98
C GLY A 35 1.38 0.78 15.96
N PHE A 36 1.75 2.06 15.98
CA PHE A 36 1.22 3.09 15.08
C PHE A 36 1.52 2.79 13.61
N SER A 37 2.78 2.44 13.30
CA SER A 37 3.23 2.11 11.94
C SER A 37 2.59 0.83 11.37
N LYS A 38 2.03 -0.05 12.22
CA LYS A 38 1.29 -1.26 11.81
C LYS A 38 -0.19 -1.02 11.53
N SER A 39 -0.59 0.23 11.30
CA SER A 39 -1.98 0.62 11.01
C SER A 39 -2.59 -0.08 9.78
N TYR A 40 -1.78 -0.49 8.79
CA TYR A 40 -2.25 -1.30 7.65
C TYR A 40 -2.86 -2.66 8.04
N LYS A 41 -2.59 -3.16 9.27
CA LYS A 41 -3.24 -4.37 9.82
C LYS A 41 -4.64 -4.10 10.38
N LYS A 42 -4.95 -2.83 10.61
CA LYS A 42 -6.22 -2.33 11.17
C LYS A 42 -7.09 -1.68 10.10
N PHE A 43 -6.51 -0.84 9.24
CA PHE A 43 -7.15 -0.09 8.15
C PHE A 43 -7.13 -0.84 6.82
N GLY A 44 -8.03 -0.48 5.92
CA GLY A 44 -8.33 -1.22 4.69
C GLY A 44 -9.05 -2.53 4.99
N LEU A 45 -9.02 -3.43 4.00
CA LEU A 45 -9.61 -4.76 4.12
C LEU A 45 -8.58 -5.77 4.67
N ASN A 46 -8.95 -6.41 5.78
CA ASN A 46 -8.10 -7.38 6.47
C ASN A 46 -8.88 -8.67 6.78
N LEU A 47 -8.49 -9.75 6.10
CA LEU A 47 -8.97 -11.11 6.36
C LEU A 47 -8.48 -11.62 7.72
N LYS A 48 -9.36 -12.24 8.48
CA LYS A 48 -9.07 -12.94 9.74
C LYS A 48 -9.04 -14.45 9.53
N LYS A 49 -8.43 -15.17 10.48
CA LYS A 49 -8.28 -16.63 10.44
C LYS A 49 -9.61 -17.39 10.34
N ASN A 50 -10.70 -16.78 10.81
CA ASN A 50 -12.05 -17.34 10.80
C ASN A 50 -12.86 -16.92 9.56
N GLY A 51 -12.22 -16.49 8.47
CA GLY A 51 -12.90 -16.04 7.24
C GLY A 51 -13.49 -14.64 7.29
N VAL A 52 -13.62 -14.02 8.47
CA VAL A 52 -14.19 -12.67 8.61
C VAL A 52 -13.27 -11.63 7.99
N ILE A 53 -13.82 -10.78 7.13
CA ILE A 53 -13.11 -9.62 6.59
C ILE A 53 -13.50 -8.38 7.39
N LYS A 54 -12.51 -7.71 7.98
CA LYS A 54 -12.72 -6.41 8.62
C LYS A 54 -12.36 -5.31 7.63
N CYS A 55 -13.28 -4.37 7.43
CA CYS A 55 -13.02 -3.13 6.71
C CYS A 55 -12.93 -1.98 7.73
N ARG A 56 -11.95 -1.08 7.55
CA ARG A 56 -11.82 0.13 8.34
C ARG A 56 -11.23 1.25 7.49
N GLU A 57 -11.91 2.39 7.47
CA GLU A 57 -11.50 3.56 6.70
C GLU A 57 -11.63 4.83 7.54
N TRP A 58 -10.79 5.82 7.29
CA TRP A 58 -10.90 7.14 7.92
C TRP A 58 -11.50 8.13 6.93
N ILE A 59 -12.77 8.50 7.14
CA ILE A 59 -13.55 9.34 6.22
C ILE A 59 -14.45 10.27 7.05
N PRO A 60 -13.88 11.17 7.88
CA PRO A 60 -14.64 11.96 8.86
C PRO A 60 -15.71 12.88 8.23
N GLY A 61 -15.52 13.28 6.96
CA GLY A 61 -16.44 14.16 6.24
C GLY A 61 -17.64 13.46 5.60
N ALA A 62 -17.71 12.12 5.61
CA ALA A 62 -18.80 11.39 4.98
C ALA A 62 -20.08 11.42 5.82
N LYS A 63 -21.23 11.40 5.14
CA LYS A 63 -22.55 11.19 5.75
C LYS A 63 -22.88 9.70 5.85
N HIS A 64 -22.54 8.93 4.81
CA HIS A 64 -22.70 7.49 4.77
C HIS A 64 -21.54 6.86 3.99
N VAL A 65 -21.14 5.65 4.39
CA VAL A 65 -20.11 4.89 3.69
C VAL A 65 -20.55 3.44 3.62
N SER A 66 -20.47 2.84 2.43
CA SER A 66 -20.70 1.42 2.20
C SER A 66 -19.54 0.79 1.45
N LEU A 67 -19.27 -0.49 1.73
CA LEU A 67 -18.35 -1.30 0.94
C LEU A 67 -19.16 -1.96 -0.19
N VAL A 68 -18.74 -1.74 -1.43
CA VAL A 68 -19.40 -2.29 -2.62
C VAL A 68 -18.39 -3.04 -3.47
N GLY A 69 -18.85 -4.02 -4.24
CA GLY A 69 -18.01 -4.76 -5.16
C GLY A 69 -18.73 -5.94 -5.78
N ASP A 70 -17.97 -6.79 -6.47
CA ASP A 70 -18.54 -7.96 -7.15
C ASP A 70 -19.22 -8.93 -6.16
N PHE A 71 -18.73 -8.98 -4.92
CA PHE A 71 -19.26 -9.87 -3.87
C PHE A 71 -20.69 -9.54 -3.39
N ASN A 72 -21.20 -8.34 -3.72
CA ASN A 72 -22.54 -7.89 -3.32
C ASN A 72 -23.30 -7.24 -4.48
N ASP A 73 -22.96 -7.60 -5.72
CA ASP A 73 -23.56 -7.06 -6.95
C ASP A 73 -23.55 -5.52 -7.00
N TRP A 74 -22.50 -4.91 -6.42
CA TRP A 74 -22.37 -3.46 -6.30
C TRP A 74 -23.52 -2.77 -5.55
N ASN A 75 -24.23 -3.49 -4.68
CA ASN A 75 -25.34 -2.96 -3.89
C ASN A 75 -24.84 -2.02 -2.78
N GLU A 76 -25.10 -0.72 -2.95
CA GLU A 76 -24.71 0.35 -2.03
C GLU A 76 -25.31 0.21 -0.62
N ASN A 77 -26.38 -0.56 -0.44
CA ASN A 77 -27.07 -0.72 0.83
C ASN A 77 -26.75 -2.05 1.55
N ALA A 78 -26.07 -2.98 0.88
CA ALA A 78 -25.84 -4.32 1.40
C ALA A 78 -24.81 -4.36 2.55
N ASN A 79 -23.78 -3.50 2.50
CA ASN A 79 -22.68 -3.51 3.48
C ASN A 79 -22.31 -2.11 3.96
N PRO A 80 -23.20 -1.42 4.70
CA PRO A 80 -22.91 -0.11 5.29
C PRO A 80 -21.84 -0.23 6.38
N LEU A 81 -21.00 0.80 6.49
CA LEU A 81 -20.01 0.95 7.55
C LEU A 81 -20.61 1.78 8.70
N GLN A 82 -20.17 1.48 9.91
CA GLN A 82 -20.53 2.20 11.12
C GLN A 82 -19.43 3.21 11.47
N LEU A 83 -19.84 4.46 11.66
CA LEU A 83 -18.97 5.55 12.11
C LEU A 83 -18.68 5.42 13.61
N ASN A 84 -17.44 5.70 14.02
CA ASN A 84 -17.09 5.92 15.41
C ASN A 84 -16.79 7.41 15.70
N GLU A 85 -16.59 7.72 16.99
CA GLU A 85 -16.32 9.09 17.48
C GLU A 85 -15.07 9.76 16.88
N PHE A 86 -14.14 8.99 16.31
CA PHE A 86 -12.89 9.48 15.72
C PHE A 86 -12.93 9.60 14.19
N GLY A 87 -14.12 9.60 13.57
CA GLY A 87 -14.23 9.73 12.11
C GLY A 87 -13.87 8.47 11.33
N THR A 88 -13.74 7.33 12.02
CA THR A 88 -13.38 6.04 11.43
C THR A 88 -14.63 5.20 11.17
N TRP A 89 -14.77 4.73 9.95
CA TRP A 89 -15.86 3.87 9.48
C TRP A 89 -15.42 2.41 9.51
N LYS A 90 -16.27 1.50 10.00
CA LYS A 90 -15.95 0.07 10.12
C LYS A 90 -17.11 -0.82 9.71
N CYS A 91 -16.83 -1.92 9.03
CA CYS A 91 -17.78 -3.02 8.90
C CYS A 91 -17.05 -4.37 9.02
N LYS A 92 -17.83 -5.43 9.18
CA LYS A 92 -17.36 -6.81 9.14
C LYS A 92 -18.20 -7.56 8.13
N ILE A 93 -17.54 -8.28 7.24
CA ILE A 93 -18.18 -9.23 6.34
C ILE A 93 -17.95 -10.61 6.93
N ILE A 94 -19.04 -11.28 7.25
CA ILE A 94 -19.04 -12.59 7.90
C ILE A 94 -19.27 -13.63 6.80
N PRO A 95 -18.48 -14.70 6.75
CA PRO A 95 -18.68 -15.76 5.76
C PRO A 95 -19.98 -16.52 6.04
N GLU A 96 -20.69 -16.93 4.99
CA GLU A 96 -21.97 -17.64 5.12
C GLU A 96 -21.79 -19.08 5.60
N ASN A 97 -20.78 -19.81 5.10
CA ASN A 97 -20.42 -21.18 5.52
C ASN A 97 -18.92 -21.47 5.26
N ASN A 98 -18.35 -22.47 5.97
CA ASN A 98 -17.01 -23.05 5.73
C ASN A 98 -15.76 -22.16 5.92
N TYR A 99 -15.85 -21.06 6.67
CA TYR A 99 -14.71 -20.14 6.91
C TYR A 99 -14.08 -19.52 5.64
N GLU A 100 -14.68 -19.73 4.46
CA GLU A 100 -14.20 -19.14 3.22
C GLU A 100 -14.58 -17.67 3.14
N PRO A 101 -13.66 -16.77 2.75
CA PRO A 101 -13.97 -15.35 2.66
C PRO A 101 -15.01 -15.09 1.56
N LEU A 102 -16.07 -14.34 1.91
CA LEU A 102 -17.12 -13.95 0.95
C LEU A 102 -16.55 -13.14 -0.24
N ILE A 103 -15.54 -12.30 0.02
CA ILE A 103 -14.83 -11.56 -1.04
C ILE A 103 -13.70 -12.44 -1.58
N GLN A 104 -13.83 -12.85 -2.84
CA GLN A 104 -12.86 -13.70 -3.52
C GLN A 104 -11.58 -12.95 -3.92
N HIS A 105 -10.48 -13.67 -4.10
CA HIS A 105 -9.25 -13.06 -4.57
C HIS A 105 -9.45 -12.40 -5.94
N LEU A 106 -8.92 -11.19 -6.10
CA LEU A 106 -9.02 -10.34 -7.29
C LEU A 106 -10.42 -9.80 -7.63
N SER A 107 -11.46 -10.11 -6.85
CA SER A 107 -12.76 -9.47 -7.04
C SER A 107 -12.65 -7.96 -6.80
N LYS A 108 -13.38 -7.18 -7.59
CA LYS A 108 -13.35 -5.71 -7.54
C LYS A 108 -14.12 -5.19 -6.34
N ILE A 109 -13.60 -4.14 -5.74
CA ILE A 109 -14.16 -3.46 -4.58
C ILE A 109 -14.00 -1.94 -4.69
N LYS A 110 -14.96 -1.19 -4.11
CA LYS A 110 -14.87 0.26 -3.90
C LYS A 110 -15.58 0.66 -2.61
N LEU A 111 -15.31 1.88 -2.17
CA LEU A 111 -16.08 2.57 -1.15
C LEU A 111 -17.13 3.43 -1.86
N CYS A 112 -18.41 3.19 -1.55
CA CYS A 112 -19.49 4.10 -1.92
C CYS A 112 -19.66 5.10 -0.77
N ILE A 113 -19.39 6.38 -1.04
CA ILE A 113 -19.40 7.45 -0.05
C ILE A 113 -20.50 8.43 -0.43
N THR A 114 -21.41 8.69 0.50
CA THR A 114 -22.38 9.78 0.40
C THR A 114 -21.85 10.98 1.18
N THR A 115 -21.67 12.11 0.51
CA THR A 115 -21.24 13.37 1.14
C THR A 115 -22.35 13.99 1.98
N LYS A 116 -22.02 15.05 2.74
CA LYS A 116 -23.02 15.85 3.49
C LYS A 116 -24.07 16.47 2.56
N ASP A 117 -23.67 16.82 1.34
CA ASP A 117 -24.53 17.37 0.29
C ASP A 117 -25.30 16.29 -0.49
N ASN A 118 -25.30 15.05 -0.01
CA ASN A 118 -25.95 13.88 -0.63
C ASN A 118 -25.40 13.50 -2.02
N ILE A 119 -24.17 13.90 -2.35
CA ILE A 119 -23.47 13.46 -3.57
C ILE A 119 -22.89 12.07 -3.31
N LYS A 120 -23.10 11.15 -4.25
CA LYS A 120 -22.50 9.81 -4.22
C LYS A 120 -21.16 9.79 -4.94
N LEU A 121 -20.15 9.24 -4.29
CA LEU A 121 -18.80 9.10 -4.79
C LEU A 121 -18.32 7.67 -4.65
N TYR A 122 -17.68 7.16 -5.69
CA TYR A 122 -17.00 5.87 -5.66
C TYR A 122 -15.50 6.09 -5.57
N LYS A 123 -14.88 5.59 -4.50
CA LYS A 123 -13.45 5.79 -4.23
C LYS A 123 -12.75 4.47 -3.94
N LEU A 124 -11.48 4.40 -4.29
CA LEU A 124 -10.60 3.30 -3.87
C LEU A 124 -10.27 3.49 -2.39
N SER A 125 -10.00 2.38 -1.69
CA SER A 125 -9.43 2.47 -0.35
C SER A 125 -8.04 3.10 -0.41
N PRO A 126 -7.71 4.08 0.46
CA PRO A 126 -6.34 4.56 0.64
C PRO A 126 -5.36 3.44 1.02
N TRP A 127 -5.88 2.34 1.58
CA TRP A 127 -5.16 1.15 2.04
C TRP A 127 -5.30 -0.03 1.07
N SER A 128 -5.72 0.22 -0.17
CA SER A 128 -5.76 -0.78 -1.23
C SER A 128 -4.37 -1.37 -1.48
N LYS A 129 -4.30 -2.70 -1.60
CA LYS A 129 -3.05 -3.45 -1.78
C LYS A 129 -2.74 -3.77 -3.24
N TYR A 130 -3.76 -3.76 -4.09
CA TYR A 130 -3.66 -4.14 -5.49
C TYR A 130 -4.78 -3.48 -6.27
N ASN A 131 -4.43 -2.71 -7.30
CA ASN A 131 -5.37 -1.98 -8.14
C ASN A 131 -5.07 -2.32 -9.59
N ILE A 132 -6.06 -2.61 -10.42
CA ILE A 132 -5.85 -2.85 -11.85
C ILE A 132 -6.33 -1.64 -12.65
N GLN A 133 -5.69 -1.38 -13.78
CA GLN A 133 -6.21 -0.40 -14.73
C GLN A 133 -7.26 -1.07 -15.62
N ASN A 134 -8.46 -0.49 -15.67
CA ASN A 134 -9.50 -0.95 -16.57
C ASN A 134 -9.12 -0.57 -18.03
N ASN A 135 -9.08 -1.56 -18.91
CA ASN A 135 -8.66 -1.36 -20.31
C ASN A 135 -9.57 -0.41 -21.10
N GLN A 136 -10.87 -0.36 -20.76
CA GLN A 136 -11.87 0.45 -21.44
C GLN A 136 -11.90 1.88 -20.88
N THR A 137 -12.04 2.02 -19.56
CA THR A 137 -12.23 3.34 -18.93
C THR A 137 -10.91 4.04 -18.57
N LYS A 138 -9.80 3.31 -18.58
CA LYS A 138 -8.46 3.73 -18.10
C LYS A 138 -8.40 4.11 -16.62
N LEU A 139 -9.50 3.96 -15.88
CA LEU A 139 -9.57 4.20 -14.44
C LEU A 139 -8.98 3.01 -13.67
N LEU A 140 -8.48 3.29 -12.47
CA LEU A 140 -8.06 2.26 -11.52
C LEU A 140 -9.25 1.64 -10.82
N GLU A 141 -9.19 0.33 -10.64
CA GLU A 141 -10.15 -0.48 -9.89
C GLU A 141 -9.40 -1.24 -8.79
N SER A 142 -9.85 -1.12 -7.54
CA SER A 142 -9.23 -1.84 -6.42
C SER A 142 -9.72 -3.28 -6.43
N CYS A 143 -8.79 -4.21 -6.28
CA CYS A 143 -9.07 -5.64 -6.21
C CYS A 143 -8.70 -6.17 -4.83
N PHE A 144 -9.50 -7.11 -4.33
CA PHE A 144 -9.20 -7.75 -3.06
C PHE A 144 -7.99 -8.70 -3.19
N TYR A 145 -6.84 -8.27 -2.66
CA TYR A 145 -5.61 -9.05 -2.73
C TYR A 145 -5.49 -10.04 -1.57
N ASN A 146 -5.82 -11.30 -1.83
CA ASN A 146 -5.70 -12.42 -0.90
C ASN A 146 -5.37 -13.71 -1.68
N PRO A 147 -4.15 -13.84 -2.24
CA PRO A 147 -3.79 -15.02 -3.01
C PRO A 147 -3.85 -16.28 -2.12
N PRO A 148 -4.29 -17.43 -2.66
CA PRO A 148 -4.39 -18.68 -1.90
C PRO A 148 -3.03 -19.16 -1.42
N GLN A 149 -1.98 -18.93 -2.21
CA GLN A 149 -0.59 -19.16 -1.83
C GLN A 149 0.14 -17.83 -1.74
N LYS A 150 0.71 -17.54 -0.57
CA LYS A 150 1.54 -16.36 -0.35
C LYS A 150 3.00 -16.72 -0.61
N TYR A 151 3.73 -15.81 -1.24
CA TYR A 151 5.16 -15.97 -1.38
C TYR A 151 5.82 -16.08 -0.02
N GLN A 152 6.67 -17.10 0.13
CA GLN A 152 7.53 -17.27 1.30
C GLN A 152 8.95 -16.86 0.95
N TRP A 153 9.48 -15.93 1.73
CA TRP A 153 10.86 -15.48 1.58
C TRP A 153 11.82 -16.64 1.83
N LYS A 154 12.71 -16.91 0.87
CA LYS A 154 13.67 -18.03 0.91
C LYS A 154 15.06 -17.64 1.42
N TYR A 155 15.39 -16.36 1.34
CA TYR A 155 16.71 -15.83 1.67
C TYR A 155 16.59 -14.91 2.87
N ASP A 156 17.68 -14.73 3.63
CA ASP A 156 17.77 -13.70 4.65
C ASP A 156 18.21 -12.36 4.05
N TRP A 157 18.17 -11.30 4.85
CA TRP A 157 18.79 -10.04 4.46
C TRP A 157 20.31 -10.26 4.29
N PRO A 158 20.94 -9.65 3.27
CA PRO A 158 22.38 -9.76 3.10
C PRO A 158 23.09 -9.27 4.36
N LEU A 159 24.03 -10.07 4.86
CA LEU A 159 24.87 -9.69 6.00
C LEU A 159 25.80 -8.54 5.58
N LYS A 160 25.97 -7.55 6.46
CA LYS A 160 27.00 -6.52 6.26
C LYS A 160 28.37 -7.20 6.28
N THR A 161 29.12 -7.07 5.19
CA THR A 161 30.53 -7.50 5.07
C THR A 161 31.43 -6.26 4.95
N GLU A 162 32.75 -6.38 5.14
CA GLU A 162 33.69 -5.25 4.92
C GLU A 162 33.59 -4.70 3.47
N SER A 163 33.25 -5.53 2.48
CA SER A 163 32.99 -5.10 1.09
C SER A 163 31.67 -4.33 0.89
N SER A 164 30.83 -4.25 1.92
CA SER A 164 29.59 -3.47 1.99
C SER A 164 29.77 -2.11 2.66
N ASP A 165 31.00 -1.72 3.00
CA ASP A 165 31.31 -0.43 3.64
C ASP A 165 31.03 0.79 2.75
N SER A 166 30.82 0.58 1.45
CA SER A 166 30.39 1.62 0.51
C SER A 166 29.23 1.14 -0.36
N LEU A 167 28.17 1.96 -0.41
CA LEU A 167 27.01 1.70 -1.24
C LEU A 167 27.35 1.96 -2.72
N ARG A 168 27.20 0.90 -3.53
CA ARG A 168 27.22 0.95 -4.99
C ARG A 168 25.80 0.65 -5.43
N ILE A 169 25.04 1.72 -5.69
CA ILE A 169 23.60 1.67 -5.94
C ILE A 169 23.34 1.63 -7.44
N TYR A 170 22.61 0.60 -7.87
CA TYR A 170 22.03 0.54 -9.22
C TYR A 170 20.61 1.10 -9.16
N GLU A 171 20.40 2.31 -9.68
CA GLU A 171 19.05 2.88 -9.78
C GLU A 171 18.31 2.26 -10.96
N ALA A 172 17.09 1.80 -10.72
CA ALA A 172 16.33 1.02 -11.69
C ALA A 172 14.84 1.35 -11.69
N HIS A 173 14.27 1.28 -12.89
CA HIS A 173 12.84 1.32 -13.12
C HIS A 173 12.41 0.06 -13.89
N VAL A 174 11.58 -0.78 -13.29
CA VAL A 174 11.22 -2.10 -13.83
C VAL A 174 10.55 -2.00 -15.19
N GLY A 175 9.58 -1.10 -15.35
CA GLY A 175 8.78 -1.03 -16.57
C GLY A 175 9.54 -0.72 -17.86
N ILE A 176 10.77 -0.19 -17.78
CA ILE A 176 11.60 0.18 -18.93
C ILE A 176 12.86 -0.68 -19.03
N SER A 177 12.90 -1.81 -18.31
CA SER A 177 14.11 -2.61 -18.17
C SER A 177 14.25 -3.73 -19.20
N SER A 178 13.37 -3.77 -20.21
CA SER A 178 13.43 -4.70 -21.34
C SER A 178 13.78 -3.94 -22.61
N GLU A 179 14.33 -4.66 -23.60
CA GLU A 179 14.53 -4.15 -24.97
C GLU A 179 13.23 -4.08 -25.77
N ASP A 180 12.18 -4.78 -25.30
CA ASP A 180 10.87 -4.77 -25.92
C ASP A 180 10.16 -3.41 -25.77
N TYR A 181 9.36 -3.03 -26.78
CA TYR A 181 8.51 -1.83 -26.74
C TYR A 181 7.24 -2.02 -25.89
N ASN A 182 7.37 -2.62 -24.71
CA ASN A 182 6.28 -2.84 -23.76
C ASN A 182 6.73 -2.55 -22.31
N VAL A 183 5.76 -2.58 -21.39
CA VAL A 183 6.08 -2.41 -19.96
C VAL A 183 6.59 -3.76 -19.44
N ALA A 184 7.87 -3.82 -19.04
CA ALA A 184 8.47 -5.04 -18.55
C ALA A 184 7.94 -5.43 -17.15
N SER A 185 8.00 -6.74 -16.83
CA SER A 185 7.48 -7.29 -15.58
C SER A 185 8.55 -7.43 -14.49
N TYR A 186 8.12 -7.54 -13.24
CA TYR A 186 8.99 -7.89 -12.10
C TYR A 186 9.71 -9.23 -12.31
N ARG A 187 9.07 -10.17 -13.01
CA ARG A 187 9.69 -11.45 -13.36
C ARG A 187 10.84 -11.25 -14.34
N HIS A 188 10.65 -10.45 -15.39
CA HIS A 188 11.71 -10.11 -16.34
C HIS A 188 12.88 -9.42 -15.62
N PHE A 189 12.60 -8.41 -14.79
CA PHE A 189 13.64 -7.73 -14.01
C PHE A 189 14.46 -8.69 -13.15
N LYS A 190 13.78 -9.62 -12.46
CA LYS A 190 14.43 -10.65 -11.64
C LYS A 190 15.30 -11.60 -12.48
N GLU A 191 14.83 -12.02 -13.65
CA GLU A 191 15.47 -13.07 -14.46
C GLU A 191 16.61 -12.52 -15.34
N HIS A 192 16.51 -11.28 -15.80
CA HIS A 192 17.44 -10.71 -16.78
C HIS A 192 18.25 -9.52 -16.26
N VAL A 193 17.70 -8.69 -15.38
CA VAL A 193 18.36 -7.46 -14.92
C VAL A 193 19.18 -7.70 -13.65
N LEU A 194 18.63 -8.40 -12.65
CA LEU A 194 19.35 -8.69 -11.41
C LEU A 194 20.71 -9.39 -11.62
N PRO A 195 20.84 -10.41 -12.50
CA PRO A 195 22.15 -11.03 -12.77
C PRO A 195 23.17 -10.03 -13.33
N HIS A 196 22.72 -9.08 -14.17
CA HIS A 196 23.58 -8.05 -14.72
C HIS A 196 24.05 -7.05 -13.66
N VAL A 197 23.16 -6.64 -12.76
CA VAL A 197 23.49 -5.77 -11.62
C VAL A 197 24.58 -6.41 -10.75
N VAL A 198 24.45 -7.72 -10.48
CA VAL A 198 25.46 -8.50 -9.73
C VAL A 198 26.77 -8.60 -10.50
N TYR A 199 26.72 -8.89 -11.81
CA TYR A 199 27.91 -8.96 -12.67
C TYR A 199 28.73 -7.66 -12.66
N LEU A 200 28.05 -6.51 -12.67
CA LEU A 200 28.68 -5.19 -12.59
C LEU A 200 29.24 -4.84 -11.19
N GLY A 201 28.98 -5.67 -10.18
CA GLY A 201 29.53 -5.50 -8.82
C GLY A 201 28.77 -4.51 -7.93
N TYR A 202 27.55 -4.12 -8.29
CA TYR A 202 26.67 -3.33 -7.43
C TYR A 202 26.22 -4.15 -6.22
N ASN A 203 26.01 -3.49 -5.09
CA ASN A 203 25.60 -4.14 -3.83
C ASN A 203 24.25 -3.64 -3.28
N SER A 204 23.63 -2.70 -3.97
CA SER A 204 22.32 -2.15 -3.62
C SER A 204 21.56 -1.78 -4.88
N ILE A 205 20.23 -1.83 -4.82
CA ILE A 205 19.34 -1.41 -5.90
C ILE A 205 18.39 -0.36 -5.35
N GLN A 206 18.34 0.79 -6.01
CA GLN A 206 17.31 1.79 -5.78
C GLN A 206 16.17 1.53 -6.76
N LEU A 207 15.09 0.94 -6.26
CA LEU A 207 13.91 0.62 -7.07
C LEU A 207 12.94 1.80 -7.12
N MET A 208 12.75 2.35 -8.31
CA MET A 208 11.81 3.44 -8.57
C MET A 208 10.42 2.93 -8.96
N ALA A 209 9.43 3.83 -8.85
CA ALA A 209 8.09 3.63 -9.37
C ALA A 209 7.34 2.37 -8.86
N ILE A 210 7.66 1.91 -7.65
CA ILE A 210 7.03 0.73 -7.02
C ILE A 210 5.61 1.04 -6.51
N MET A 211 5.42 2.21 -5.89
CA MET A 211 4.11 2.65 -5.43
C MET A 211 3.20 2.94 -6.64
N GLU A 212 1.94 2.54 -6.55
CA GLU A 212 0.99 2.67 -7.66
C GLU A 212 0.78 4.13 -8.07
N HIS A 213 0.93 4.39 -9.37
CA HIS A 213 0.82 5.71 -9.99
C HIS A 213 0.05 5.59 -11.31
N ALA A 214 -1.10 6.26 -11.44
CA ALA A 214 -1.94 6.12 -12.64
C ALA A 214 -1.29 6.66 -13.93
N TYR A 215 -0.41 7.65 -13.82
CA TYR A 215 0.24 8.27 -14.97
C TYR A 215 1.66 7.69 -15.15
N TYR A 216 1.85 6.83 -16.16
CA TYR A 216 3.13 6.10 -16.32
C TYR A 216 4.32 7.04 -16.55
N ALA A 217 4.15 8.08 -17.35
CA ALA A 217 5.19 9.07 -17.61
C ALA A 217 5.51 9.97 -16.41
N SER A 218 4.83 9.81 -15.26
CA SER A 218 5.26 10.44 -14.01
C SER A 218 6.52 9.81 -13.43
N PHE A 219 7.01 8.70 -13.99
CA PHE A 219 8.16 7.95 -13.46
C PHE A 219 7.99 7.55 -11.98
N GLY A 220 6.75 7.27 -11.58
CA GLY A 220 6.41 6.94 -10.18
C GLY A 220 6.15 8.11 -9.25
N TYR A 221 6.40 9.37 -9.66
CA TYR A 221 6.28 10.52 -8.76
C TYR A 221 4.83 10.98 -8.50
N GLN A 222 3.85 10.62 -9.32
CA GLN A 222 2.44 10.92 -9.10
C GLN A 222 1.69 9.71 -8.53
N VAL A 223 1.97 9.41 -7.26
CA VAL A 223 1.37 8.27 -6.55
C VAL A 223 -0.14 8.45 -6.39
N THR A 224 -0.90 7.42 -6.77
CA THR A 224 -2.36 7.36 -6.62
C THR A 224 -2.81 6.39 -5.52
N SER A 225 -2.03 5.36 -5.21
CA SER A 225 -2.38 4.41 -4.15
C SER A 225 -1.13 3.95 -3.41
N PHE A 226 -0.94 4.48 -2.20
CA PHE A 226 0.31 4.39 -1.44
C PHE A 226 0.68 2.97 -0.98
N PHE A 227 -0.30 2.07 -0.87
CA PHE A 227 -0.11 0.70 -0.42
C PHE A 227 -0.23 -0.34 -1.53
N ALA A 228 -0.44 0.09 -2.78
CA ALA A 228 -0.69 -0.80 -3.90
C ALA A 228 0.55 -0.99 -4.79
N THR A 229 0.67 -2.19 -5.36
CA THR A 229 1.65 -2.55 -6.39
C THR A 229 0.95 -3.35 -7.49
N SER A 230 0.80 -2.86 -8.73
CA SER A 230 0.07 -3.63 -9.76
C SER A 230 0.74 -3.76 -11.13
N ARG A 231 1.30 -2.69 -11.68
CA ARG A 231 1.59 -2.58 -13.12
C ARG A 231 2.60 -3.60 -13.65
N TYR A 232 3.51 -4.05 -12.79
CA TYR A 232 4.62 -4.93 -13.17
C TYR A 232 4.45 -6.36 -12.66
N VAL A 233 3.29 -6.68 -12.07
CA VAL A 233 3.10 -7.91 -11.29
C VAL A 233 2.56 -9.04 -12.16
N ASP A 234 3.46 -9.89 -12.66
CA ASP A 234 3.21 -11.33 -12.68
C ASP A 234 3.66 -11.89 -11.32
N TYR A 235 2.78 -11.79 -10.33
CA TYR A 235 2.84 -12.37 -8.99
C TYR A 235 4.22 -12.60 -8.33
N PHE A 236 5.15 -11.64 -8.24
CA PHE A 236 6.26 -11.71 -7.27
C PHE A 236 6.69 -10.32 -6.78
N PHE A 237 7.00 -10.24 -5.48
CA PHE A 237 7.65 -9.09 -4.85
C PHE A 237 9.11 -9.07 -5.28
N ILE A 238 9.61 -7.93 -5.77
CA ILE A 238 11.05 -7.69 -5.79
C ILE A 238 11.51 -7.59 -4.34
N ARG A 239 12.62 -8.25 -4.01
CA ARG A 239 13.43 -7.88 -2.84
C ARG A 239 14.62 -7.09 -3.31
#